data_AF-A0A497IHV4-F1
#
_entry.id   AF-A0A497IHV4-F1
#
_cell.length_a   1.000
_cell.length_b   1.000
_cell.length_c   1.000
_cell.angle_alpha   90.00
_cell.angle_beta   90.00
_cell.angle_gamma   90.00
#
_symmetry.space_group_name_H-M   'P 1'
#
loop_
_entity.id
_entity.type
_entity.pdbx_description
1 polymer ?
#
loop_
_entity_poly.entity_id
_entity_poly.type
_entity_poly.pdbx_seq_one_letter_code
_entity_poly.pdbx_strand_id
1 'polypeptide(L)'
;MTQRLKAYHLRFLTPVHPGIESIGQEKTEETIRSDTLWGALIQCWLLLFDDNCNDLVADPIFKISSCFPLIDENRFFPVPLGAFDGAMEEASRKPPGFVPSVKDLKKVRYISESLFKDVLEGNNITLEKLIEEQVYPSFEGETSRFLLTSQRPRIRTDQLTGGVYEDAFFTAPTIFLEKTQGYTSLLHLKTTEQGTSLRRPLDSWVTLG
;
A
#
# COMPACT_ATOMS: atom_id res chain seq x y z
N MET A 1 -21.16 -20.31 -0.65
CA MET A 1 -20.73 -19.37 0.40
C MET A 1 -20.28 -18.08 -0.27
N THR A 2 -21.01 -16.99 -0.11
CA THR A 2 -20.67 -15.72 -0.78
C THR A 2 -19.61 -14.99 0.04
N GLN A 3 -18.35 -15.11 -0.37
CA GLN A 3 -17.24 -14.41 0.24
C GLN A 3 -17.41 -12.90 0.03
N ARG A 4 -17.33 -12.11 1.11
CA ARG A 4 -17.49 -10.64 1.03
C ARG A 4 -16.15 -9.97 1.26
N LEU A 5 -15.47 -9.67 0.15
CA LEU A 5 -14.30 -8.80 0.13
C LEU A 5 -14.79 -7.34 0.15
N LYS A 6 -14.19 -6.50 0.99
CA LYS A 6 -14.48 -5.06 1.07
C LYS A 6 -13.18 -4.27 0.87
N ALA A 7 -13.24 -3.21 0.07
CA ALA A 7 -12.14 -2.26 -0.05
C ALA A 7 -12.31 -1.15 1.00
N TYR A 8 -11.21 -0.83 1.70
CA TYR A 8 -11.11 0.24 2.67
C TYR A 8 -10.12 1.28 2.18
N HIS A 9 -10.51 2.55 2.18
CA HIS A 9 -9.68 3.65 1.74
C HIS A 9 -9.13 4.40 2.97
N LEU A 10 -7.81 4.45 3.10
CA LEU A 10 -7.11 5.15 4.17
C LEU A 10 -6.65 6.50 3.64
N ARG A 11 -7.21 7.58 4.21
CA ARG A 11 -6.78 8.96 3.98
C ARG A 11 -6.16 9.51 5.24
N PHE A 12 -5.05 10.22 5.09
CA PHE A 12 -4.29 10.72 6.23
C PHE A 12 -4.34 12.23 6.25
N LEU A 13 -4.76 12.77 7.40
CA LEU A 13 -4.76 14.21 7.65
C LEU A 13 -3.36 14.73 7.97
N THR A 14 -2.46 13.84 8.40
CA THR A 14 -1.08 14.12 8.77
C THR A 14 -0.12 13.20 8.03
N PRO A 15 1.17 13.56 7.93
CA PRO A 15 2.17 12.71 7.31
C PRO A 15 2.27 11.36 8.03
N VAL A 16 2.60 10.31 7.27
CA VAL A 16 2.70 8.93 7.77
C VAL A 16 4.13 8.44 7.76
N HIS A 17 4.42 7.48 8.65
CA HIS A 17 5.73 6.85 8.77
C HIS A 17 5.59 5.32 8.79
N PRO A 18 5.45 4.67 7.62
CA PRO A 18 5.59 3.21 7.50
C PRO A 18 7.08 2.84 7.58
N GLY A 19 7.60 2.82 8.81
CA GLY A 19 9.00 2.54 9.10
C GLY A 19 9.39 1.09 8.81
N ILE A 20 10.60 0.90 8.28
CA ILE A 20 11.26 -0.39 8.13
C ILE A 20 12.60 -0.29 8.85
N GLU A 21 12.90 -1.32 9.63
CA GLU A 21 14.23 -1.48 10.21
C GLU A 21 15.25 -1.70 9.10
N SER A 22 16.31 -0.89 9.08
CA SER A 22 17.41 -1.03 8.15
C SER A 22 18.73 -0.79 8.88
N ILE A 23 19.79 -1.46 8.43
CA ILE A 23 21.10 -1.41 9.09
C ILE A 23 21.59 0.04 9.09
N GLY A 24 21.66 0.64 10.29
CA GLY A 24 22.22 1.97 10.54
C GLY A 24 21.27 3.16 10.38
N GLN A 25 20.18 3.07 9.60
CA GLN A 25 19.21 4.16 9.43
C GLN A 25 17.80 3.64 9.18
N GLU A 26 16.78 4.33 9.72
CA GLU A 26 15.38 4.03 9.46
C GLU A 26 15.01 4.41 8.01
N LYS A 27 14.26 3.53 7.33
CA LYS A 27 13.70 3.80 5.99
C LYS A 27 12.19 3.78 6.07
N THR A 28 11.54 4.48 5.15
CA THR A 28 10.09 4.35 4.93
C THR A 28 9.80 3.56 3.67
N GLU A 29 8.77 2.73 3.72
CA GLU A 29 8.21 2.06 2.55
C GLU A 29 7.11 2.92 1.91
N GLU A 30 6.96 2.89 0.58
CA GLU A 30 5.91 3.66 -0.11
C GLU A 30 4.49 3.12 0.15
N THR A 31 4.39 1.93 0.73
CA THR A 31 3.14 1.25 1.06
C THR A 31 3.15 0.74 2.50
N ILE A 32 1.99 0.49 3.06
CA ILE A 32 1.82 -0.15 4.37
C ILE A 32 1.58 -1.64 4.13
N ARG A 33 2.45 -2.49 4.66
CA ARG A 33 2.34 -3.94 4.50
C ARG A 33 1.17 -4.53 5.31
N SER A 34 0.66 -5.67 4.85
CA SER A 34 -0.44 -6.39 5.50
C SER A 34 -0.13 -6.83 6.92
N ASP A 35 1.12 -7.21 7.24
CA ASP A 35 1.53 -7.61 8.58
C ASP A 35 1.46 -6.45 9.57
N THR A 36 1.89 -5.26 9.16
CA THR A 36 1.74 -4.02 9.95
C THR A 36 0.27 -3.69 10.18
N LEU A 37 -0.57 -3.75 9.14
CA LEU A 37 -2.02 -3.50 9.26
C LEU A 37 -2.69 -4.54 10.17
N TRP A 38 -2.34 -5.82 10.02
CA TRP A 38 -2.88 -6.90 10.84
C TRP A 38 -2.52 -6.69 12.31
N GLY A 39 -1.24 -6.40 12.60
CA GLY A 39 -0.78 -6.12 13.97
C GLY A 39 -1.49 -4.92 14.58
N ALA A 40 -1.69 -3.85 13.82
CA ALA A 40 -2.44 -2.68 14.29
C ALA A 40 -3.91 -3.00 14.60
N LEU A 41 -4.58 -3.75 13.72
CA LEU A 41 -5.97 -4.15 13.92
C LEU A 41 -6.15 -5.07 15.12
N ILE A 42 -5.23 -6.01 15.34
CA ILE A 42 -5.28 -6.92 16.50
C ILE A 42 -4.99 -6.17 17.79
N GLN A 43 -4.05 -5.23 17.80
CA GLN A 43 -3.83 -4.36 18.96
C GLN A 43 -5.08 -3.55 19.30
N CYS A 44 -5.72 -2.93 18.31
CA CYS A 44 -6.98 -2.23 18.50
C CYS A 44 -8.08 -3.17 19.02
N TRP A 45 -8.17 -4.40 18.48
CA TRP A 45 -9.14 -5.39 18.92
C TRP A 45 -8.98 -5.75 20.40
N LEU A 46 -7.76 -6.05 20.83
CA LEU A 46 -7.45 -6.43 22.21
C LEU A 46 -7.61 -5.29 23.22
N LEU A 47 -7.64 -4.03 22.75
CA LEU A 47 -7.99 -2.88 23.59
C LEU A 47 -9.50 -2.75 23.84
N LEU A 48 -10.32 -3.41 23.02
CA LEU A 48 -11.79 -3.27 23.02
C LEU A 48 -12.51 -4.53 23.50
N PHE A 49 -11.85 -5.68 23.40
CA PHE A 49 -12.42 -6.99 23.68
C PHE A 49 -11.44 -7.82 24.51
N ASP A 50 -11.99 -8.63 25.42
CA ASP A 50 -11.22 -9.53 26.30
C ASP A 50 -10.84 -10.87 25.62
N ASP A 51 -10.76 -10.88 24.28
CA ASP A 51 -10.40 -12.07 23.51
C ASP A 51 -8.91 -12.42 23.71
N ASN A 52 -8.56 -13.70 23.56
CA ASN A 52 -7.18 -14.15 23.67
C ASN A 52 -6.41 -13.92 22.36
N CYS A 53 -5.24 -13.28 22.45
CA CYS A 53 -4.38 -13.04 21.28
C CYS A 53 -3.95 -14.33 20.57
N ASN A 54 -3.61 -15.39 21.31
CA ASN A 54 -3.18 -16.66 20.71
C ASN A 54 -4.30 -17.31 19.89
N ASP A 55 -5.55 -17.18 20.32
CA ASP A 55 -6.71 -17.71 19.59
C ASP A 55 -6.93 -16.93 18.30
N LEU A 56 -6.80 -15.59 18.34
CA LEU A 56 -6.90 -14.73 17.14
C LEU A 56 -5.78 -14.98 16.12
N VAL A 57 -4.57 -15.35 16.58
CA VAL A 57 -3.45 -15.74 15.71
C VAL A 57 -3.69 -17.11 15.10
N ALA A 58 -4.17 -18.08 15.90
CA ALA A 58 -4.37 -19.46 15.47
C ALA A 58 -5.56 -19.61 14.51
N ASP A 59 -6.66 -18.88 14.75
CA ASP A 59 -7.81 -18.80 13.85
C ASP A 59 -8.20 -17.34 13.54
N PRO A 60 -7.53 -16.70 12.58
CA PRO A 60 -7.77 -15.29 12.28
C PRO A 60 -9.18 -15.06 11.73
N ILE A 61 -9.91 -14.15 12.38
CA ILE A 61 -11.28 -13.76 12.01
C ILE A 61 -11.35 -12.92 10.73
N PHE A 62 -10.21 -12.46 10.22
CA PHE A 62 -10.11 -11.69 8.98
C PHE A 62 -8.80 -11.95 8.22
N LYS A 63 -8.80 -11.63 6.92
CA LYS A 63 -7.61 -11.50 6.07
C LYS A 63 -7.56 -10.09 5.52
N ILE A 64 -6.37 -9.49 5.47
CA ILE A 64 -6.16 -8.13 4.98
C ILE A 64 -5.02 -8.12 3.96
N SER A 65 -5.17 -7.35 2.88
CA SER A 65 -4.09 -7.12 1.93
C SER A 65 -3.17 -5.99 2.41
N SER A 66 -1.98 -5.90 1.82
CA SER A 66 -1.20 -4.67 1.91
C SER A 66 -2.01 -3.50 1.35
N CYS A 67 -1.60 -2.30 1.71
CA CYS A 67 -2.07 -1.09 1.09
C CYS A 67 -1.57 -1.01 -0.36
N PHE A 68 -2.37 -0.39 -1.21
CA PHE A 68 -2.03 -0.03 -2.58
C PHE A 68 -2.38 1.43 -2.83
N PRO A 69 -1.74 2.11 -3.79
CA PRO A 69 -2.03 3.51 -4.06
C PRO A 69 -3.50 3.75 -4.41
N LEU A 70 -4.06 4.81 -3.83
CA LEU A 70 -5.31 5.44 -4.24
C LEU A 70 -4.94 6.85 -4.72
N ILE A 71 -5.10 7.12 -6.02
CA ILE A 71 -4.69 8.38 -6.65
C ILE A 71 -5.91 8.98 -7.34
N ASP A 72 -6.35 10.16 -6.91
CA ASP A 72 -7.50 10.86 -7.47
C ASP A 72 -8.76 9.97 -7.58
N GLU A 73 -9.07 9.27 -6.49
CA GLU A 73 -10.13 8.25 -6.38
C GLU A 73 -9.94 6.96 -7.19
N ASN A 74 -8.88 6.85 -7.98
CA ASN A 74 -8.57 5.64 -8.74
C ASN A 74 -7.75 4.66 -7.89
N ARG A 75 -8.24 3.43 -7.80
CA ARG A 75 -7.54 2.33 -7.12
C ARG A 75 -6.49 1.74 -8.03
N PHE A 76 -5.29 1.56 -7.50
CA PHE A 76 -4.21 0.86 -8.15
C PHE A 76 -3.95 -0.47 -7.44
N PHE A 77 -3.54 -1.48 -8.21
CA PHE A 77 -3.24 -2.82 -7.73
C PHE A 77 -1.86 -3.27 -8.23
N PRO A 78 -1.15 -4.11 -7.46
CA PRO A 78 0.18 -4.56 -7.85
C PRO A 78 0.12 -5.32 -9.17
N VAL A 79 1.10 -5.08 -10.04
CA VAL A 79 1.18 -5.77 -11.34
C VAL A 79 1.35 -7.28 -11.10
N PRO A 80 0.44 -8.12 -11.63
CA PRO A 80 0.62 -9.57 -11.58
C PRO A 80 1.88 -10.00 -12.34
N LEU A 81 2.55 -11.05 -11.85
CA LEU A 81 3.74 -11.59 -12.51
C LEU A 81 3.43 -12.01 -13.95
N GLY A 82 4.25 -11.56 -14.89
CA GLY A 82 4.09 -11.85 -16.33
C GLY A 82 3.03 -11.00 -17.04
N ALA A 83 2.30 -10.12 -16.35
CA ALA A 83 1.22 -9.33 -16.97
C ALA A 83 1.70 -8.42 -18.12
N PHE A 84 2.98 -8.05 -18.14
CA PHE A 84 3.57 -7.17 -19.14
C PHE A 84 4.46 -7.87 -20.17
N ASP A 85 4.54 -9.21 -20.18
CA ASP A 85 5.48 -9.91 -21.07
C ASP A 85 5.22 -9.57 -22.55
N GLY A 86 3.95 -9.55 -22.96
CA GLY A 86 3.54 -9.15 -24.32
C GLY A 86 3.86 -7.69 -24.64
N ALA A 87 3.55 -6.77 -23.72
CA ALA A 87 3.87 -5.35 -23.86
C ALA A 87 5.39 -5.09 -23.92
N MET A 88 6.18 -5.83 -23.14
CA MET A 88 7.65 -5.71 -23.16
C MET A 88 8.24 -6.23 -24.47
N GLU A 89 7.70 -7.33 -25.01
CA GLU A 89 8.10 -7.83 -26.33
C GLU A 89 7.79 -6.79 -27.41
N GLU A 90 6.61 -6.19 -27.37
CA GLU A 90 6.22 -5.14 -28.32
C GLU A 90 7.14 -3.92 -28.21
N ALA A 91 7.47 -3.48 -26.98
CA ALA A 91 8.33 -2.32 -26.73
C ALA A 91 9.76 -2.54 -27.24
N SER A 92 10.25 -3.78 -27.19
CA SER A 92 11.58 -4.13 -27.69
C SER A 92 11.74 -3.95 -29.20
N ARG A 93 10.62 -3.96 -29.94
CA ARG A 93 10.57 -3.80 -31.40
C ARG A 93 10.39 -2.34 -31.83
N LYS A 94 10.09 -1.43 -30.91
CA LYS A 94 9.92 0.01 -31.19
C LYS A 94 11.28 0.70 -31.36
N PRO A 95 11.35 1.82 -32.11
CA PRO A 95 12.61 2.51 -32.35
C PRO A 95 13.22 3.08 -31.04
N PRO A 96 14.56 3.28 -30.99
CA PRO A 96 15.22 3.95 -29.87
C PRO A 96 14.59 5.31 -29.59
N GLY A 97 14.24 5.57 -28.33
CA GLY A 97 13.58 6.81 -27.89
C GLY A 97 12.05 6.75 -27.83
N PHE A 98 11.42 5.63 -28.22
CA PHE A 98 10.00 5.40 -27.96
C PHE A 98 9.72 5.26 -26.46
N VAL A 99 8.64 5.89 -26.00
CA VAL A 99 8.15 5.81 -24.61
C VAL A 99 6.75 5.20 -24.65
N PRO A 100 6.46 4.16 -23.84
CA PRO A 100 7.32 3.56 -22.82
C PRO A 100 8.34 2.54 -23.38
N SER A 101 9.57 2.57 -22.86
CA SER A 101 10.58 1.55 -23.14
C SER A 101 10.41 0.33 -22.22
N VAL A 102 11.09 -0.79 -22.54
CA VAL A 102 11.15 -1.98 -21.65
C VAL A 102 11.63 -1.61 -20.23
N LYS A 103 12.53 -0.62 -20.10
CA LYS A 103 13.01 -0.14 -18.80
C LYS A 103 11.92 0.58 -18.02
N ASP A 104 11.03 1.30 -18.70
CA ASP A 104 9.94 2.04 -18.04
C ASP A 104 8.84 1.09 -17.61
N LEU A 105 8.50 0.11 -18.45
CA LEU A 105 7.58 -0.97 -18.07
C LEU A 105 8.04 -1.74 -16.81
N LYS A 106 9.34 -2.00 -16.67
CA LYS A 106 9.90 -2.66 -15.47
C LYS A 106 9.82 -1.83 -14.19
N LYS A 107 9.65 -0.50 -14.30
CA LYS A 107 9.50 0.39 -13.13
C LYS A 107 8.06 0.45 -12.64
N VAL A 108 7.08 0.18 -13.50
CA VAL A 108 5.67 0.18 -13.14
C VAL A 108 5.44 -0.91 -12.09
N ARG A 109 4.88 -0.52 -10.95
CA ARG A 109 4.61 -1.41 -9.81
C ARG A 109 3.13 -1.68 -9.64
N TYR A 110 2.29 -0.79 -10.12
CA TYR A 110 0.85 -0.87 -10.00
C TYR A 110 0.14 -0.46 -11.29
N ILE A 111 -1.04 -1.05 -11.50
CA ILE A 111 -1.96 -0.79 -12.60
C ILE A 111 -3.32 -0.37 -12.06
N SER A 112 -4.06 0.42 -12.83
CA SER A 112 -5.45 0.80 -12.51
C SER A 112 -6.33 -0.44 -12.31
N GLU A 113 -7.45 -0.26 -11.59
CA GLU A 113 -8.44 -1.32 -11.39
C GLU A 113 -9.00 -1.90 -12.69
N SER A 114 -9.21 -1.06 -13.70
CA SER A 114 -9.66 -1.48 -15.05
C SER A 114 -8.67 -2.48 -15.64
N LEU A 115 -7.40 -2.09 -15.75
CA LEU A 115 -6.32 -2.96 -16.24
C LEU A 115 -6.16 -4.22 -15.37
N PHE A 116 -6.27 -4.10 -14.05
CA PHE A 116 -6.14 -5.24 -13.16
C PHE A 116 -7.22 -6.29 -13.43
N LYS A 117 -8.47 -5.86 -13.65
CA LYS A 117 -9.57 -6.77 -14.03
C LYS A 117 -9.31 -7.44 -15.38
N ASP A 118 -8.84 -6.67 -16.37
CA ASP A 118 -8.47 -7.22 -17.67
C ASP A 118 -7.43 -8.35 -17.54
N VAL A 119 -6.40 -8.15 -16.72
CA VAL A 119 -5.38 -9.18 -16.44
C VAL A 119 -5.98 -10.40 -15.76
N LEU A 120 -6.88 -10.22 -14.78
CA LEU A 120 -7.54 -11.33 -14.08
C LEU A 120 -8.45 -12.15 -14.98
N GLU A 121 -9.02 -11.54 -16.02
CA GLU A 121 -9.81 -12.22 -17.05
C GLU A 121 -8.94 -12.97 -18.08
N GLY A 122 -7.61 -12.84 -17.99
CA GLY A 122 -6.66 -13.47 -18.90
C GLY A 122 -6.46 -12.69 -20.21
N ASN A 123 -6.88 -11.43 -20.26
CA ASN A 123 -6.64 -10.59 -21.43
C ASN A 123 -5.15 -10.16 -21.46
N ASN A 124 -4.56 -10.20 -22.66
CA ASN A 124 -3.20 -9.68 -22.85
C ASN A 124 -3.20 -8.15 -22.79
N ILE A 125 -2.24 -7.59 -22.06
CA ILE A 125 -2.02 -6.16 -21.96
C ILE A 125 -1.10 -5.71 -23.10
N THR A 126 -1.60 -4.83 -23.97
CA THR A 126 -0.84 -4.23 -25.07
C THR A 126 -0.19 -2.92 -24.64
N LEU A 127 0.77 -2.41 -25.43
CA LEU A 127 1.37 -1.11 -25.14
C LEU A 127 0.38 0.04 -25.23
N GLU A 128 -0.53 0.01 -26.21
CA GLU A 128 -1.53 1.05 -26.37
C GLU A 128 -2.39 1.18 -25.13
N LYS A 129 -2.87 0.05 -24.58
CA LYS A 129 -3.64 0.04 -23.33
C LYS A 129 -2.86 0.64 -22.17
N LEU A 130 -1.56 0.36 -22.05
CA LEU A 130 -0.73 0.91 -20.96
C LEU A 130 -0.50 2.41 -21.08
N ILE A 131 -0.53 2.96 -22.30
CA ILE A 131 -0.40 4.39 -22.55
C ILE A 131 -1.73 5.10 -22.29
N GLU A 132 -2.85 4.48 -22.67
CA GLU A 132 -4.20 5.02 -22.50
C GLU A 132 -4.68 4.97 -21.05
N GLU A 133 -4.38 3.88 -20.35
CA GLU A 133 -4.80 3.64 -18.97
C GLU A 133 -3.75 4.07 -17.94
N GLN A 134 -4.18 4.25 -16.70
CA GLN A 134 -3.30 4.72 -15.64
C GLN A 134 -2.42 3.60 -15.07
N VAL A 135 -1.12 3.88 -15.00
CA VAL A 135 -0.12 3.04 -14.34
C VAL A 135 0.67 3.84 -13.30
N TYR A 136 1.19 3.16 -12.28
CA TYR A 136 1.99 3.80 -11.24
C TYR A 136 3.29 3.04 -10.94
N PRO A 137 4.46 3.70 -10.94
CA PRO A 137 4.71 5.09 -11.38
C PRO A 137 4.35 5.32 -12.86
N SER A 138 3.87 6.51 -13.20
CA SER A 138 3.49 6.87 -14.58
C SER A 138 4.71 7.01 -15.49
N PHE A 139 4.51 6.86 -16.80
CA PHE A 139 5.58 7.04 -17.80
C PHE A 139 5.99 8.50 -17.99
N GLU A 140 5.08 9.45 -17.72
CA GLU A 140 5.36 10.89 -17.79
C GLU A 140 5.97 11.40 -16.46
N GLY A 141 7.05 12.18 -16.59
CA GLY A 141 8.03 12.42 -15.54
C GLY A 141 7.70 13.45 -14.45
N GLU A 142 6.53 14.11 -14.47
CA GLU A 142 6.22 15.18 -13.50
C GLU A 142 4.91 14.98 -12.71
N THR A 143 3.97 14.17 -13.20
CA THR A 143 2.63 13.94 -12.62
C THR A 143 2.55 12.70 -11.71
N SER A 144 3.66 12.00 -11.47
CA SER A 144 3.70 10.75 -10.67
C SER A 144 3.80 10.96 -9.14
N ARG A 145 3.49 12.14 -8.61
CA ARG A 145 3.67 12.44 -7.18
C ARG A 145 2.52 11.91 -6.32
N PHE A 146 2.33 10.59 -6.32
CA PHE A 146 1.46 9.93 -5.33
C PHE A 146 1.90 10.19 -3.89
N LEU A 147 3.20 10.42 -3.66
CA LEU A 147 3.71 10.77 -2.35
C LEU A 147 4.94 11.66 -2.44
N LEU A 148 5.16 12.43 -1.37
CA LEU A 148 6.36 13.20 -1.14
C LEU A 148 7.07 12.68 0.10
N THR A 149 8.34 12.32 -0.04
CA THR A 149 9.17 11.90 1.08
C THR A 149 10.01 13.07 1.56
N SER A 150 9.93 13.39 2.85
CA SER A 150 10.82 14.35 3.51
C SER A 150 11.66 13.64 4.55
N GLN A 151 12.96 13.92 4.58
CA GLN A 151 13.86 13.42 5.63
C GLN A 151 14.25 14.56 6.55
N ARG A 152 14.02 14.38 7.85
CA ARG A 152 14.45 15.35 8.87
C ARG A 152 15.59 14.77 9.70
N PRO A 153 16.72 15.47 9.82
CA PRO A 153 17.76 15.07 10.75
C PRO A 153 17.26 15.28 12.19
N ARG A 154 17.57 14.32 13.05
CA ARG A 154 17.25 14.30 14.46
C ARG A 154 18.52 14.02 15.25
N ILE A 155 18.53 14.47 16.49
CA ILE A 155 19.65 14.30 17.40
C ILE A 155 19.14 13.69 18.71
N ARG A 156 19.78 12.63 19.16
CA ARG A 156 19.54 12.03 20.48
C ARG A 156 20.46 12.71 21.49
N THR A 157 19.88 13.50 22.38
CA THR A 157 20.63 14.12 23.49
C THR A 157 20.59 13.24 24.72
N ASP A 158 21.70 13.17 25.44
CA ASP A 158 21.72 12.60 26.79
C ASP A 158 20.95 13.54 27.73
N GLN A 159 19.96 13.01 28.43
CA GLN A 159 19.13 13.80 29.34
C GLN A 159 19.87 14.23 30.62
N LEU A 160 20.93 13.51 31.01
CA LEU A 160 21.72 13.83 32.21
C LEU A 160 22.80 14.86 31.94
N THR A 161 23.52 14.72 30.82
CA THR A 161 24.67 15.59 30.50
C THR A 161 24.36 16.69 29.49
N GLY A 162 23.23 16.60 28.77
CA GLY A 162 22.93 17.45 27.61
C GLY A 162 23.86 17.22 26.42
N GLY A 163 24.77 16.23 26.52
CA GLY A 163 25.75 15.91 25.51
C GLY A 163 25.19 15.14 24.32
N VAL A 164 26.01 15.07 23.27
CA VAL A 164 25.74 14.37 22.02
C VAL A 164 26.88 13.37 21.78
N TYR A 165 26.54 12.09 21.58
CA TYR A 165 27.51 11.05 21.20
C TYR A 165 27.69 11.00 19.68
N GLU A 166 28.76 10.37 19.18
CA GLU A 166 29.04 10.28 17.74
C GLU A 166 27.88 9.65 16.93
N ASP A 167 27.14 8.70 17.52
CA ASP A 167 25.98 8.03 16.90
C ASP A 167 24.62 8.64 17.29
N ALA A 168 24.61 9.88 17.78
CA ALA A 168 23.37 10.55 18.19
C ALA A 168 22.53 11.06 17.02
N PHE A 169 23.11 11.20 15.83
CA PHE A 169 22.41 11.69 14.65
C PHE A 169 21.68 10.56 13.94
N PHE A 170 20.39 10.76 13.67
CA PHE A 170 19.59 9.85 12.86
C PHE A 170 18.61 10.63 12.00
N THR A 171 18.14 10.01 10.92
CA THR A 171 17.12 10.59 10.05
C THR A 171 15.82 9.84 10.24
N ALA A 172 14.71 10.57 10.23
CA ALA A 172 13.38 9.99 10.20
C ALA A 172 12.70 10.44 8.90
N PRO A 173 12.65 9.59 7.86
CA PRO A 173 11.86 9.89 6.67
C PRO A 173 10.38 10.00 7.03
N THR A 174 9.59 10.74 6.26
CA THR A 174 8.15 10.85 6.48
C THR A 174 7.47 11.04 5.14
N ILE A 175 6.34 10.37 4.96
CA ILE A 175 5.56 10.38 3.73
C ILE A 175 4.41 11.37 3.87
N PHE A 176 4.32 12.29 2.92
CA PHE A 176 3.25 13.25 2.76
C PHE A 176 2.40 12.82 1.57
N LEU A 177 1.08 12.77 1.77
CA LEU A 177 0.09 12.46 0.75
C LEU A 177 -0.75 13.72 0.51
N GLU A 178 -1.13 13.97 -0.73
CA GLU A 178 -2.10 15.01 -1.03
C GLU A 178 -3.51 14.58 -0.61
N LYS A 179 -4.46 15.53 -0.52
CA LYS A 179 -5.82 15.25 -0.02
C LYS A 179 -6.58 14.22 -0.86
N THR A 180 -6.35 14.22 -2.17
CA THR A 180 -6.99 13.28 -3.11
C THR A 180 -6.31 11.91 -3.11
N GLN A 181 -5.14 11.79 -2.48
CA GLN A 181 -4.34 10.59 -2.43
C GLN A 181 -4.56 9.83 -1.13
N GLY A 182 -4.26 8.53 -1.15
CA GLY A 182 -4.36 7.67 0.01
C GLY A 182 -3.93 6.26 -0.29
N TYR A 183 -4.30 5.34 0.58
CA TYR A 183 -4.12 3.92 0.33
C TYR A 183 -5.47 3.21 0.24
N THR A 184 -5.51 2.12 -0.52
CA THR A 184 -6.60 1.14 -0.49
C THR A 184 -6.07 -0.17 0.07
N SER A 185 -6.82 -0.81 0.97
CA SER A 185 -6.58 -2.20 1.39
C SER A 185 -7.85 -3.03 1.24
N LEU A 186 -7.70 -4.32 0.96
CA LEU A 186 -8.78 -5.28 0.82
C LEU A 186 -8.89 -6.09 2.11
N LEU A 187 -10.08 -6.07 2.72
CA LEU A 187 -10.39 -6.83 3.93
C LEU A 187 -11.43 -7.90 3.61
N HIS A 188 -11.15 -9.10 4.08
CA HIS A 188 -12.05 -10.24 4.03
C HIS A 188 -12.34 -10.72 5.45
N LEU A 189 -13.61 -10.72 5.85
CA LEU A 189 -14.05 -11.19 7.16
C LEU A 189 -14.53 -12.63 7.07
N LYS A 190 -14.05 -13.49 7.97
CA LYS A 190 -14.55 -14.86 8.12
C LYS A 190 -15.99 -14.79 8.62
N THR A 191 -16.92 -15.38 7.86
CA THR A 191 -18.31 -15.50 8.28
C THR A 191 -18.45 -16.80 9.08
N THR A 192 -18.96 -16.74 10.31
CA THR A 192 -19.26 -17.92 11.12
C THR A 192 -20.64 -18.48 10.75
N GLU A 193 -20.80 -19.81 10.87
CA GLU A 193 -22.02 -20.56 10.49
C GLU A 193 -23.29 -20.13 11.25
N GLN A 194 -23.16 -19.41 12.37
CA GLN A 194 -24.30 -18.99 13.19
C GLN A 194 -25.00 -17.71 12.69
N GLY A 195 -24.58 -17.10 11.57
CA GLY A 195 -25.26 -15.90 11.03
C GLY A 195 -25.15 -14.65 11.91
N THR A 196 -24.63 -14.77 13.13
CA THR A 196 -24.12 -13.68 13.97
C THR A 196 -22.81 -13.20 13.35
N SER A 197 -22.96 -12.51 12.23
CA SER A 197 -21.89 -11.71 11.65
C SER A 197 -21.23 -10.93 12.79
N LEU A 198 -19.90 -10.87 12.80
CA LEU A 198 -19.08 -9.90 13.55
C LEU A 198 -19.36 -8.45 13.07
N ARG A 199 -20.62 -8.17 12.73
CA ARG A 199 -21.21 -6.98 12.10
C ARG A 199 -21.25 -5.80 13.06
N ARG A 200 -21.18 -6.02 14.39
CA ARG A 200 -21.40 -4.94 15.35
C ARG A 200 -20.14 -4.10 15.64
N PRO A 201 -18.92 -4.68 15.73
CA PRO A 201 -17.72 -3.86 15.79
C PRO A 201 -17.47 -3.22 14.43
N LEU A 202 -16.79 -3.85 13.49
CA LEU A 202 -16.20 -3.16 12.32
C LEU A 202 -17.11 -2.29 11.45
N ASP A 203 -18.40 -2.60 11.27
CA ASP A 203 -19.29 -1.75 10.44
C ASP A 203 -19.71 -0.45 11.16
N SER A 204 -19.67 -0.38 12.50
CA SER A 204 -19.93 0.86 13.26
C SER A 204 -18.73 1.80 13.33
N TRP A 205 -17.54 1.33 12.93
CA TRP A 205 -16.28 2.07 12.96
C TRP A 205 -16.03 2.86 11.67
N VAL A 206 -16.81 2.56 10.62
CA VAL A 206 -16.63 3.12 9.26
C VAL A 206 -17.55 4.31 9.00
N THR A 207 -18.59 4.52 9.82
CA THR A 207 -19.51 5.66 9.69
C THR A 207 -19.12 6.87 10.54
N LEU A 208 -17.99 6.82 11.25
CA LEU A 208 -17.44 7.92 12.04
C LEU A 208 -16.00 8.19 11.58
N GLY A 209 -15.87 8.76 10.38
CA GLY A 209 -14.62 9.21 9.78
C GLY A 209 -14.90 10.03 8.53
#